data_AF-A0A1E7N993-F1
#
_entry.id   AF-A0A1E7N993-F1
#
_cell.length_a   1.000
_cell.length_b   1.000
_cell.length_c   1.000
_cell.angle_alpha   90.00
_cell.angle_beta   90.00
_cell.angle_gamma   90.00
#
_symmetry.space_group_name_H-M   'P 1'
#
loop_
_entity.id
_entity.type
_entity.pdbx_description
1 polymer ?
#
loop_
_entity_poly.entity_id
_entity_poly.type
_entity_poly.pdbx_seq_one_letter_code
_entity_poly.pdbx_strand_id
1 'polypeptide(L)'
;MKKNHVALLSLSAATALLVSLAGTASAAPTLTGKPAGGDRIRSAPATRAAALQSWPIIDWDITDITAGRGEHANRYWNLIDAIHRNTYGDATNVGSGLVQQTTRNENRLIQIRVMNQGAHLVSVYMWADNLYIAGFYSPAANRHWAFQDGRQQQFQNDLGVQAQFMPRTGNYNGITGGSARENLYLGSTNIFNALRDLNNVPQWDETRIDRGMLMAITIFSEAARFGPIFNRIYGNINAWTTNQLSVDYRDMENQWGRLSQAAHAWRQGRAASVRLIGNNVSSFDDLRRVVGFVELHGSEALL
;
A
#
# COMPACT_ATOMS: atom_id res chain seq x y z
N MET A 1 1.33 31.40 -28.29
CA MET A 1 1.89 30.03 -28.30
C MET A 1 0.93 29.11 -27.56
N LYS A 2 0.64 27.95 -28.17
CA LYS A 2 -0.54 27.10 -27.92
C LYS A 2 -0.56 26.50 -26.51
N LYS A 3 -1.69 26.64 -25.81
CA LYS A 3 -2.02 25.89 -24.58
C LYS A 3 -2.59 24.54 -25.00
N ASN A 4 -1.91 23.45 -24.67
CA ASN A 4 -2.45 22.10 -24.84
C ASN A 4 -3.33 21.76 -23.63
N HIS A 5 -4.64 21.66 -23.88
CA HIS A 5 -5.58 21.07 -22.94
C HIS A 5 -5.39 19.55 -22.93
N VAL A 6 -5.02 18.99 -21.78
CA VAL A 6 -5.07 17.55 -21.55
C VAL A 6 -6.51 17.20 -21.19
N ALA A 7 -7.15 16.40 -22.04
CA ALA A 7 -8.52 15.92 -21.82
C ALA A 7 -8.55 14.92 -20.66
N LEU A 8 -9.38 15.18 -19.66
CA LEU A 8 -9.79 14.17 -18.67
C LEU A 8 -10.71 13.15 -19.37
N LEU A 9 -10.26 11.90 -19.47
CA LEU A 9 -11.11 10.78 -19.81
C LEU A 9 -11.88 10.35 -18.55
N SER A 10 -13.15 10.70 -18.49
CA SER A 10 -14.10 10.13 -17.52
C SER A 10 -14.48 8.71 -17.97
N LEU A 11 -14.04 7.68 -17.25
CA LEU A 11 -14.61 6.34 -17.38
C LEU A 11 -15.76 6.17 -16.38
N SER A 12 -16.95 5.97 -16.93
CA SER A 12 -18.19 5.62 -16.25
C SER A 12 -18.13 4.18 -15.70
N ALA A 13 -18.50 4.02 -14.43
CA ALA A 13 -18.56 2.73 -13.75
C ALA A 13 -19.75 1.90 -14.28
N ALA A 14 -19.47 0.65 -14.68
CA ALA A 14 -20.48 -0.32 -15.06
C ALA A 14 -21.10 -0.96 -13.80
N THR A 15 -22.42 -0.87 -13.70
CA THR A 15 -23.24 -1.54 -12.69
C THR A 15 -23.37 -3.03 -13.03
N ALA A 16 -22.97 -3.93 -12.13
CA ALA A 16 -23.22 -5.36 -12.27
C ALA A 16 -24.31 -5.82 -11.29
N LEU A 17 -25.38 -6.36 -11.86
CA LEU A 17 -26.56 -6.96 -11.22
C LEU A 17 -26.18 -8.21 -10.41
N LEU A 18 -26.63 -8.28 -9.15
CA LEU A 18 -26.66 -9.51 -8.36
C LEU A 18 -27.88 -10.37 -8.77
N VAL A 19 -27.64 -11.53 -9.37
CA VAL A 19 -28.65 -12.59 -9.52
C VAL A 19 -28.49 -13.57 -8.36
N SER A 20 -29.57 -13.76 -7.60
CA SER A 20 -29.67 -14.78 -6.57
C SER A 20 -30.06 -16.12 -7.21
N LEU A 21 -29.37 -17.19 -6.82
CA LEU A 21 -29.80 -18.56 -7.08
C LEU A 21 -29.90 -19.29 -5.74
N ALA A 22 -31.14 -19.49 -5.32
CA ALA A 22 -31.52 -20.37 -4.23
C ALA A 22 -31.68 -21.81 -4.74
N GLY A 23 -31.29 -22.77 -3.88
CA GLY A 23 -31.90 -24.10 -3.83
C GLY A 23 -31.14 -25.21 -4.55
N THR A 24 -30.60 -26.16 -3.78
CA THR A 24 -31.30 -27.41 -3.50
C THR A 24 -30.56 -28.20 -2.42
N ALA A 25 -31.33 -28.64 -1.42
CA ALA A 25 -30.90 -29.51 -0.34
C ALA A 25 -30.74 -30.95 -0.82
N SER A 26 -29.75 -31.67 -0.28
CA SER A 26 -29.67 -33.13 -0.34
C SER A 26 -29.52 -33.68 1.07
N ALA A 27 -30.27 -34.75 1.34
CA ALA A 27 -30.61 -35.30 2.64
C ALA A 27 -29.44 -35.98 3.37
N ALA A 28 -29.49 -35.92 4.71
CA ALA A 28 -28.72 -36.76 5.61
C ALA A 28 -29.51 -38.04 5.97
N PRO A 29 -28.87 -39.20 6.19
CA PRO A 29 -29.55 -40.39 6.66
C PRO A 29 -29.69 -40.36 8.19
N THR A 30 -30.84 -40.86 8.63
CA THR A 30 -31.29 -40.99 10.01
C THR A 30 -30.50 -42.07 10.76
N LEU A 31 -30.01 -41.77 11.97
CA LEU A 31 -29.56 -42.79 12.93
C LEU A 31 -30.35 -42.66 14.23
N THR A 32 -31.10 -43.72 14.53
CA THR A 32 -31.89 -43.94 15.74
C THR A 32 -31.01 -44.50 16.87
N GLY A 33 -31.02 -43.86 18.05
CA GLY A 33 -30.39 -44.40 19.27
C GLY A 33 -30.50 -43.45 20.48
N LYS A 34 -31.10 -43.92 21.57
CA LYS A 34 -31.46 -43.20 22.82
C LYS A 34 -30.23 -42.96 23.74
N PRO A 35 -30.21 -41.93 24.62
CA PRO A 35 -28.98 -41.36 25.17
C PRO A 35 -28.53 -42.00 26.49
N ALA A 36 -27.22 -42.21 26.64
CA ALA A 36 -26.58 -42.48 27.91
C ALA A 36 -25.11 -42.04 27.86
N GLY A 37 -24.64 -41.34 28.90
CA GLY A 37 -23.22 -41.08 29.13
C GLY A 37 -22.78 -39.67 28.75
N GLY A 38 -22.54 -38.85 29.76
CA GLY A 38 -21.96 -37.53 29.59
C GLY A 38 -20.51 -37.62 29.15
N ASP A 39 -20.24 -37.17 27.93
CA ASP A 39 -18.94 -36.64 27.55
C ASP A 39 -19.13 -35.16 27.20
N ARG A 40 -18.66 -34.29 28.10
CA ARG A 40 -18.34 -32.93 27.69
C ARG A 40 -17.24 -33.09 26.64
N ILE A 41 -17.58 -32.91 25.37
CA ILE A 41 -16.57 -32.58 24.36
C ILE A 41 -15.93 -31.30 24.85
N ARG A 42 -14.81 -31.43 25.58
CA ARG A 42 -13.87 -30.35 25.79
C ARG A 42 -13.36 -30.05 24.39
N SER A 43 -13.93 -29.03 23.77
CA SER A 43 -13.27 -28.32 22.67
C SER A 43 -11.84 -28.08 23.14
N ALA A 44 -10.88 -28.74 22.50
CA ALA A 44 -9.47 -28.53 22.75
C ALA A 44 -9.23 -27.01 22.69
N PRO A 45 -8.46 -26.43 23.63
CA PRO A 45 -8.21 -25.00 23.59
C PRO A 45 -7.61 -24.71 22.22
N ALA A 46 -8.25 -23.80 21.46
CA ALA A 46 -7.67 -23.24 20.26
C ALA A 46 -6.22 -22.89 20.61
N THR A 47 -5.27 -23.58 19.99
CA THR A 47 -3.86 -23.37 20.27
C THR A 47 -3.61 -21.88 20.14
N ARG A 48 -2.88 -21.31 21.10
CA ARG A 48 -2.52 -19.88 21.17
C ARG A 48 -1.90 -19.33 19.86
N ALA A 49 -1.55 -20.22 18.92
CA ALA A 49 -1.11 -19.96 17.55
C ALA A 49 -2.21 -19.41 16.61
N ALA A 50 -3.50 -19.69 16.86
CA ALA A 50 -4.60 -19.20 16.03
C ALA A 50 -5.13 -17.81 16.42
N ALA A 51 -4.54 -17.18 17.45
CA ALA A 51 -4.85 -15.83 17.91
C ALA A 51 -3.70 -14.84 17.68
N LEU A 52 -2.74 -15.17 16.81
CA LEU A 52 -1.86 -14.18 16.21
C LEU A 52 -2.64 -13.52 15.08
N GLN A 53 -2.84 -12.20 15.19
CA GLN A 53 -3.52 -11.37 14.21
C GLN A 53 -3.01 -11.68 12.81
N SER A 54 -3.80 -12.36 11.96
CA SER A 54 -3.38 -12.68 10.60
C SER A 54 -3.28 -11.38 9.81
N TRP A 55 -2.07 -10.93 9.48
CA TRP A 55 -1.89 -9.78 8.61
C TRP A 55 -2.28 -10.16 7.17
N PRO A 56 -2.96 -9.27 6.41
CA PRO A 56 -3.26 -9.52 5.01
C PRO A 56 -1.97 -9.69 4.19
N ILE A 57 -1.99 -10.64 3.27
CA ILE A 57 -0.95 -10.83 2.25
C ILE A 57 -1.56 -10.46 0.89
N ILE A 58 -0.91 -9.52 0.19
CA ILE A 58 -1.27 -9.10 -1.15
C ILE A 58 -0.18 -9.60 -2.11
N ASP A 59 -0.56 -10.43 -3.07
CA ASP A 59 0.37 -10.92 -4.08
C ASP A 59 0.41 -9.97 -5.28
N TRP A 60 1.61 -9.59 -5.69
CA TRP A 60 1.84 -8.84 -6.92
C TRP A 60 2.82 -9.59 -7.83
N ASP A 61 2.30 -10.08 -8.94
CA ASP A 61 3.08 -10.77 -9.95
C ASP A 61 3.71 -9.78 -10.95
N ILE A 62 5.03 -9.62 -10.86
CA ILE A 62 5.83 -8.78 -11.75
C ILE A 62 6.50 -9.56 -12.87
N THR A 63 6.10 -10.83 -13.11
CA THR A 63 6.60 -11.63 -14.23
C THR A 63 6.55 -10.82 -15.51
N ASP A 64 7.70 -10.74 -16.18
CA ASP A 64 7.92 -10.04 -17.44
C ASP A 64 7.58 -8.53 -17.43
N ILE A 65 7.52 -7.89 -16.26
CA ILE A 65 7.21 -6.45 -16.14
C ILE A 65 8.12 -5.56 -17.02
N THR A 66 9.36 -6.01 -17.27
CA THR A 66 10.36 -5.32 -18.09
C THR A 66 10.02 -5.30 -19.58
N ALA A 67 9.11 -6.16 -20.05
CA ALA A 67 8.59 -6.13 -21.42
C ALA A 67 7.61 -4.95 -21.66
N GLY A 68 7.15 -4.28 -20.60
CA GLY A 68 6.10 -3.26 -20.66
C GLY A 68 4.76 -3.83 -21.16
N ARG A 69 3.73 -2.98 -21.31
CA ARG A 69 2.35 -3.24 -21.84
C ARG A 69 1.25 -3.16 -20.79
N GLY A 70 0.01 -3.06 -21.28
CA GLY A 70 -1.19 -2.84 -20.47
C GLY A 70 -1.50 -3.90 -19.42
N GLU A 71 -1.14 -5.17 -19.65
CA GLU A 71 -1.37 -6.22 -18.64
C GLU A 71 -0.59 -5.95 -17.35
N HIS A 72 0.70 -5.61 -17.44
CA HIS A 72 1.52 -5.32 -16.26
C HIS A 72 1.04 -4.06 -15.53
N ALA A 73 0.57 -3.06 -16.28
CA ALA A 73 -0.03 -1.86 -15.70
C ALA A 73 -1.33 -2.20 -14.95
N ASN A 74 -2.17 -3.10 -15.51
CA ASN A 74 -3.38 -3.58 -14.84
C ASN A 74 -3.05 -4.36 -13.55
N ARG A 75 -2.01 -5.21 -13.56
CA ARG A 75 -1.54 -5.89 -12.34
C ARG A 75 -1.10 -4.90 -11.26
N TYR A 76 -0.44 -3.80 -11.65
CA TYR A 76 -0.06 -2.73 -10.74
C TYR A 76 -1.29 -1.94 -10.22
N TRP A 77 -2.26 -1.64 -11.08
CA TRP A 77 -3.54 -1.06 -10.65
C TRP A 77 -4.24 -1.95 -9.61
N ASN A 78 -4.34 -3.25 -9.87
CA ASN A 78 -4.95 -4.22 -8.96
C ASN A 78 -4.22 -4.31 -7.62
N LEU A 79 -2.89 -4.20 -7.62
CA LEU A 79 -2.10 -4.13 -6.39
C LEU A 79 -2.50 -2.91 -5.55
N ILE A 80 -2.54 -1.71 -6.14
CA ILE A 80 -2.84 -0.48 -5.40
C ILE A 80 -4.27 -0.52 -4.85
N ASP A 81 -5.23 -1.01 -5.64
CA ASP A 81 -6.60 -1.25 -5.19
C ASP A 81 -6.68 -2.30 -4.05
N ALA A 82 -5.82 -3.33 -4.07
CA ALA A 82 -5.73 -4.29 -2.98
C ALA A 82 -5.11 -3.68 -1.70
N ILE A 83 -4.13 -2.78 -1.83
CA ILE A 83 -3.58 -2.02 -0.70
C ILE A 83 -4.70 -1.20 -0.07
N HIS A 84 -5.39 -0.39 -0.86
CA HIS A 84 -6.53 0.43 -0.46
C HIS A 84 -7.59 -0.36 0.31
N ARG A 85 -8.03 -1.51 -0.22
CA ARG A 85 -9.00 -2.39 0.47
C ARG A 85 -8.53 -2.92 1.83
N ASN A 86 -7.22 -2.94 2.06
CA ASN A 86 -6.63 -3.38 3.32
C ASN A 86 -6.21 -2.23 4.25
N THR A 87 -6.15 -1.00 3.74
CA THR A 87 -5.72 0.17 4.49
C THR A 87 -6.86 1.07 4.89
N TYR A 88 -7.97 1.09 4.14
CA TYR A 88 -9.08 1.99 4.44
C TYR A 88 -9.63 1.87 5.87
N GLY A 89 -9.86 3.03 6.47
CA GLY A 89 -10.56 3.23 7.73
C GLY A 89 -12.05 3.50 7.55
N ASP A 90 -12.66 4.10 8.57
CA ASP A 90 -14.07 4.46 8.54
C ASP A 90 -14.35 5.46 7.41
N ALA A 91 -15.42 5.22 6.63
CA ALA A 91 -15.81 6.12 5.55
C ALA A 91 -16.09 7.53 6.10
N THR A 92 -15.35 8.52 5.61
CA THR A 92 -15.41 9.89 6.18
C THR A 92 -16.67 10.67 5.82
N ASN A 93 -17.58 10.09 5.03
CA ASN A 93 -18.84 10.69 4.55
C ASN A 93 -18.71 12.04 3.82
N VAL A 94 -17.50 12.55 3.55
CA VAL A 94 -17.29 13.81 2.81
C VAL A 94 -17.08 13.56 1.31
N GLY A 95 -18.11 13.01 0.67
CA GLY A 95 -18.40 13.13 -0.77
C GLY A 95 -17.36 12.54 -1.74
N SER A 96 -17.78 11.51 -2.47
CA SER A 96 -17.23 10.92 -3.72
C SER A 96 -16.24 9.75 -3.65
N GLY A 97 -15.78 9.30 -2.47
CA GLY A 97 -14.85 8.15 -2.38
C GLY A 97 -13.44 8.38 -2.94
N LEU A 98 -13.16 9.60 -3.41
CA LEU A 98 -11.88 10.05 -3.96
C LEU A 98 -10.93 10.65 -2.92
N VAL A 99 -11.43 10.95 -1.72
CA VAL A 99 -10.62 11.32 -0.54
C VAL A 99 -10.92 10.30 0.54
N GLN A 100 -9.96 9.42 0.76
CA GLN A 100 -10.08 8.32 1.73
C GLN A 100 -9.12 8.53 2.89
N GLN A 101 -9.26 7.71 3.91
CA GLN A 101 -8.38 7.66 5.05
C GLN A 101 -7.97 6.23 5.33
N THR A 102 -6.76 6.09 5.84
CA THR A 102 -6.30 4.83 6.41
C THR A 102 -7.06 4.47 7.69
N THR A 103 -6.92 3.22 8.11
CA THR A 103 -7.46 2.69 9.36
C THR A 103 -6.84 3.39 10.56
N ARG A 104 -7.57 3.43 11.67
CA ARG A 104 -7.05 3.89 12.97
C ARG A 104 -6.40 2.76 13.77
N ASN A 105 -6.42 1.52 13.26
CA ASN A 105 -5.72 0.42 13.90
C ASN A 105 -4.23 0.57 13.64
N GLU A 106 -3.54 1.25 14.55
CA GLU A 106 -2.10 1.48 14.49
C GLU A 106 -1.37 0.15 14.31
N ASN A 107 -1.77 -0.93 14.96
CA ASN A 107 -1.07 -2.22 14.91
C ASN A 107 -1.31 -3.06 13.64
N ARG A 108 -2.06 -2.57 12.65
CA ARG A 108 -2.36 -3.39 11.46
C ARG A 108 -1.20 -3.34 10.46
N LEU A 109 -0.47 -4.45 10.33
CA LEU A 109 0.52 -4.65 9.27
C LEU A 109 -0.13 -5.28 8.01
N ILE A 110 0.42 -5.00 6.84
CA ILE A 110 0.11 -5.64 5.56
C ILE A 110 1.43 -6.15 4.96
N GLN A 111 1.40 -7.32 4.34
CA GLN A 111 2.51 -7.86 3.57
C GLN A 111 2.18 -7.78 2.07
N ILE A 112 3.01 -7.07 1.31
CA ILE A 112 2.98 -7.09 -0.16
C ILE A 112 4.05 -8.09 -0.62
N ARG A 113 3.62 -9.25 -1.13
CA ARG A 113 4.52 -10.28 -1.63
C ARG A 113 4.70 -10.12 -3.14
N VAL A 114 5.91 -9.75 -3.54
CA VAL A 114 6.29 -9.59 -4.94
C VAL A 114 6.72 -10.95 -5.49
N MET A 115 6.03 -11.40 -6.53
CA MET A 115 6.26 -12.67 -7.22
C MET A 115 6.88 -12.42 -8.59
N ASN A 116 7.81 -13.28 -9.01
CA ASN A 116 8.39 -13.26 -10.35
C ASN A 116 8.56 -14.70 -10.85
N GLN A 117 7.90 -15.03 -11.95
CA GLN A 117 7.87 -16.36 -12.56
C GLN A 117 7.49 -17.46 -11.56
N GLY A 118 6.49 -17.18 -10.71
CA GLY A 118 6.03 -18.07 -9.64
C GLY A 118 6.96 -18.14 -8.41
N ALA A 119 8.15 -17.53 -8.45
CA ALA A 119 9.05 -17.45 -7.31
C ALA A 119 8.81 -16.19 -6.47
N HIS A 120 9.02 -16.30 -5.16
CA HIS A 120 8.96 -15.17 -4.24
C HIS A 120 10.21 -14.30 -4.36
N LEU A 121 10.05 -13.09 -4.89
CA LEU A 121 11.16 -12.16 -5.10
C LEU A 121 11.50 -11.38 -3.83
N VAL A 122 10.51 -10.75 -3.21
CA VAL A 122 10.67 -9.96 -1.97
C VAL A 122 9.29 -9.80 -1.33
N SER A 123 9.21 -9.68 0.00
CA SER A 123 8.02 -9.08 0.62
C SER A 123 8.34 -7.68 1.12
N VAL A 124 7.43 -6.75 0.95
CA VAL A 124 7.49 -5.43 1.58
C VAL A 124 6.36 -5.33 2.60
N TYR A 125 6.69 -4.85 3.79
CA TYR A 125 5.74 -4.70 4.89
C TYR A 125 5.31 -3.25 5.03
N MET A 126 4.01 -3.02 5.21
CA MET A 126 3.42 -1.70 5.29
C MET A 126 2.50 -1.60 6.51
N TRP A 127 2.58 -0.49 7.23
CA TRP A 127 1.63 -0.14 8.28
C TRP A 127 0.36 0.41 7.66
N ALA A 128 -0.78 -0.22 7.95
CA ALA A 128 -2.05 0.11 7.32
C ALA A 128 -2.63 1.44 7.80
N ASP A 129 -2.21 1.92 8.98
CA ASP A 129 -2.69 3.17 9.57
C ASP A 129 -2.08 4.42 8.94
N ASN A 130 -0.94 4.30 8.27
CA ASN A 130 -0.23 5.46 7.73
C ASN A 130 0.47 5.20 6.38
N LEU A 131 0.31 4.01 5.82
CA LEU A 131 0.94 3.54 4.59
C LEU A 131 2.47 3.58 4.63
N TYR A 132 3.12 3.78 5.78
CA TYR A 132 4.59 3.74 5.86
C TYR A 132 5.09 2.32 5.65
N ILE A 133 6.17 2.18 4.88
CA ILE A 133 6.89 0.93 4.78
C ILE A 133 7.58 0.64 6.11
N ALA A 134 7.31 -0.50 6.70
CA ALA A 134 7.90 -0.96 7.94
C ALA A 134 9.23 -1.70 7.73
N GLY A 135 9.40 -2.31 6.55
CA GLY A 135 10.55 -3.16 6.26
C GLY A 135 10.32 -4.07 5.07
N PHE A 136 11.18 -5.09 4.92
CA PHE A 136 11.08 -6.09 3.86
C PHE A 136 11.56 -7.47 4.31
N TYR A 137 11.25 -8.49 3.53
CA TYR A 137 11.79 -9.84 3.68
C TYR A 137 12.55 -10.24 2.41
N SER A 138 13.80 -10.65 2.60
CA SER A 138 14.72 -11.20 1.60
C SER A 138 14.61 -12.72 1.54
N PRO A 139 13.91 -13.29 0.55
CA PRO A 139 13.65 -14.73 0.53
C PRO A 139 14.92 -15.56 0.33
N ALA A 140 15.84 -15.15 -0.54
CA ALA A 140 17.06 -15.91 -0.80
C ALA A 140 18.05 -15.87 0.38
N ALA A 141 17.97 -14.84 1.22
CA ALA A 141 18.75 -14.75 2.46
C ALA A 141 17.97 -15.23 3.69
N ASN A 142 16.69 -15.62 3.54
CA ASN A 142 15.75 -15.92 4.60
C ASN A 142 15.82 -14.93 5.77
N ARG A 143 15.66 -13.62 5.47
CA ARG A 143 15.91 -12.56 6.44
C ARG A 143 14.87 -11.45 6.38
N HIS A 144 14.33 -11.10 7.54
CA HIS A 144 13.46 -9.93 7.70
C HIS A 144 14.31 -8.73 8.09
N TRP A 145 14.04 -7.59 7.46
CA TRP A 145 14.64 -6.30 7.72
C TRP A 145 13.54 -5.32 8.10
N ALA A 146 13.77 -4.51 9.15
CA ALA A 146 12.81 -3.53 9.62
C ALA A 146 13.48 -2.17 9.87
N PHE A 147 12.75 -1.07 9.64
CA PHE A 147 13.22 0.25 10.00
C PHE A 147 13.20 0.47 11.51
N GLN A 148 14.05 1.37 11.99
CA GLN A 148 14.11 1.75 13.41
C GLN A 148 13.15 2.90 13.74
N ASP A 149 11.86 2.75 13.43
CA ASP A 149 10.87 3.83 13.53
C ASP A 149 10.02 3.78 14.81
N GLY A 150 10.57 3.21 15.89
CA GLY A 150 9.88 3.10 17.20
C GLY A 150 8.80 1.99 17.27
N ARG A 151 8.55 1.28 16.17
CA ARG A 151 7.57 0.18 16.07
C ARG A 151 8.19 -1.20 15.86
N GLN A 152 9.49 -1.34 16.20
CA GLN A 152 10.30 -2.53 15.97
C GLN A 152 9.75 -3.76 16.66
N GLN A 153 9.38 -3.64 17.94
CA GLN A 153 8.85 -4.76 18.71
C GLN A 153 7.49 -5.21 18.16
N GLN A 154 6.63 -4.26 17.79
CA GLN A 154 5.33 -4.53 17.18
C GLN A 154 5.50 -5.30 15.86
N PHE A 155 6.43 -4.88 14.99
CA PHE A 155 6.74 -5.57 13.75
C PHE A 155 7.11 -7.05 13.96
N GLN A 156 8.01 -7.33 14.91
CA GLN A 156 8.43 -8.71 15.21
C GLN A 156 7.31 -9.53 15.83
N ASN A 157 6.52 -8.94 16.73
CA ASN A 157 5.40 -9.60 17.39
C ASN A 157 4.31 -9.97 16.38
N ASP A 158 3.95 -9.05 15.49
CA ASP A 158 2.92 -9.26 14.48
C ASP A 158 3.34 -10.37 13.53
N LEU A 159 4.57 -10.32 13.01
CA LEU A 159 5.06 -11.33 12.08
C LEU A 159 5.46 -12.66 12.72
N GLY A 160 5.70 -12.69 14.04
CA GLY A 160 6.26 -13.84 14.73
C GLY A 160 7.70 -14.17 14.27
N VAL A 161 8.48 -13.16 13.89
CA VAL A 161 9.84 -13.32 13.34
C VAL A 161 10.87 -12.46 14.08
N GLN A 162 12.13 -12.89 14.02
CA GLN A 162 13.25 -12.03 14.40
C GLN A 162 13.68 -11.19 13.19
N ALA A 163 13.65 -9.87 13.34
CA ALA A 163 14.06 -8.95 12.29
C ALA A 163 15.47 -8.41 12.54
N GLN A 164 16.19 -8.11 11.47
CA GLN A 164 17.37 -7.26 11.52
C GLN A 164 16.92 -5.81 11.39
N PHE A 165 17.46 -4.94 12.22
CA PHE A 165 17.12 -3.53 12.19
C PHE A 165 18.08 -2.76 11.29
N MET A 166 17.53 -2.06 10.32
CA MET A 166 18.29 -1.17 9.45
C MET A 166 18.82 0.00 10.29
N PRO A 167 20.04 0.51 10.04
CA PRO A 167 20.62 1.65 10.78
C PRO A 167 20.01 3.00 10.37
N ARG A 168 18.78 2.98 9.82
CA ARG A 168 18.07 4.09 9.20
C ARG A 168 16.59 4.02 9.57
N THR A 169 15.91 5.14 9.44
CA THR A 169 14.46 5.26 9.56
C THR A 169 13.81 5.22 8.19
N GLY A 170 12.49 5.03 8.11
CA GLY A 170 11.71 5.15 6.87
C GLY A 170 11.65 6.57 6.30
N ASN A 171 12.38 7.53 6.88
CA ASN A 171 12.44 8.91 6.42
C ASN A 171 13.39 9.04 5.21
N TYR A 172 12.94 9.71 4.16
CA TYR A 172 13.73 9.97 2.95
C TYR A 172 15.10 10.60 3.20
N ASN A 173 15.25 11.49 4.20
CA ASN A 173 16.56 12.10 4.51
C ASN A 173 17.57 11.09 5.04
N GLY A 174 17.07 9.99 5.62
CA GLY A 174 17.86 8.89 6.12
C GLY A 174 18.11 7.80 5.08
N ILE A 175 17.68 7.93 3.82
CA ILE A 175 17.88 6.93 2.77
C ILE A 175 18.73 7.53 1.65
N THR A 176 19.79 6.84 1.23
CA THR A 176 20.66 7.30 0.15
C THR A 176 19.86 7.53 -1.14
N GLY A 177 19.94 8.75 -1.68
CA GLY A 177 19.16 9.20 -2.84
C GLY A 177 17.76 9.74 -2.51
N GLY A 178 17.27 9.61 -1.27
CA GLY A 178 15.92 10.04 -0.88
C GLY A 178 15.69 11.56 -0.91
N SER A 179 16.75 12.37 -0.70
CA SER A 179 16.68 13.83 -0.82
C SER A 179 16.63 14.32 -2.28
N ALA A 180 17.11 13.50 -3.22
CA ALA A 180 17.15 13.79 -4.65
C ALA A 180 16.20 12.89 -5.45
N ARG A 181 15.18 12.32 -4.79
CA ARG A 181 14.28 11.31 -5.35
C ARG A 181 13.39 11.83 -6.46
N GLU A 182 13.31 13.14 -6.67
CA GLU A 182 12.75 13.71 -7.90
C GLU A 182 13.42 13.15 -9.16
N ASN A 183 14.68 12.68 -9.04
CA ASN A 183 15.45 12.08 -10.12
C ASN A 183 15.27 10.55 -10.25
N LEU A 184 14.45 9.94 -9.39
CA LEU A 184 14.21 8.50 -9.40
C LEU A 184 13.43 8.12 -10.67
N TYR A 185 14.04 7.25 -11.48
CA TYR A 185 13.44 6.71 -12.70
C TYR A 185 12.43 5.61 -12.37
N LEU A 186 11.16 5.82 -12.71
CA LEU A 186 10.04 4.94 -12.32
C LEU A 186 9.59 4.00 -13.45
N GLY A 187 10.53 3.56 -14.31
CA GLY A 187 10.26 2.60 -15.38
C GLY A 187 10.30 1.15 -14.89
N SER A 188 9.63 0.23 -15.61
CA SER A 188 9.54 -1.19 -15.25
C SER A 188 10.89 -1.85 -14.95
N THR A 189 11.93 -1.56 -15.73
CA THR A 189 13.28 -2.11 -15.52
C THR A 189 13.90 -1.63 -14.22
N ASN A 190 13.72 -0.35 -13.86
CA ASN A 190 14.21 0.21 -12.61
C ASN A 190 13.47 -0.39 -11.41
N ILE A 191 12.15 -0.55 -11.53
CA ILE A 191 11.30 -1.21 -10.51
C ILE A 191 11.78 -2.65 -10.27
N PHE A 192 11.90 -3.45 -11.34
CA PHE A 192 12.34 -4.84 -11.24
C PHE A 192 13.72 -4.95 -10.59
N ASN A 193 14.70 -4.16 -11.06
CA ASN A 193 16.06 -4.22 -10.54
C ASN A 193 16.12 -3.85 -9.05
N ALA A 194 15.42 -2.77 -8.65
CA ALA A 194 15.39 -2.32 -7.26
C ALA A 194 14.74 -3.36 -6.32
N LEU A 195 13.65 -4.00 -6.73
CA LEU A 195 13.02 -5.07 -5.93
C LEU A 195 13.88 -6.34 -5.89
N ARG A 196 14.56 -6.67 -7.00
CA ARG A 196 15.51 -7.78 -7.06
C ARG A 196 16.71 -7.55 -6.15
N ASP A 197 17.16 -6.32 -5.96
CA ASP A 197 18.25 -6.03 -5.03
C ASP A 197 17.93 -6.45 -3.59
N LEU A 198 16.66 -6.42 -3.20
CA LEU A 198 16.19 -6.83 -1.89
C LEU A 198 16.05 -8.36 -1.73
N ASN A 199 16.14 -9.15 -2.80
CA ASN A 199 15.92 -10.60 -2.77
C ASN A 199 16.97 -11.36 -1.93
N ASN A 200 18.25 -11.01 -2.09
CA ASN A 200 19.38 -11.66 -1.44
C ASN A 200 20.24 -10.65 -0.67
N VAL A 201 19.82 -10.34 0.56
CA VAL A 201 20.47 -9.39 1.48
C VAL A 201 20.80 -10.12 2.78
N PRO A 202 21.93 -10.85 2.85
CA PRO A 202 22.33 -11.60 4.04
C PRO A 202 22.98 -10.70 5.12
N GLN A 203 23.28 -9.44 4.80
CA GLN A 203 23.84 -8.43 5.70
C GLN A 203 23.50 -7.05 5.16
N TRP A 204 23.72 -6.01 5.97
CA TRP A 204 23.41 -4.64 5.55
C TRP A 204 24.25 -4.26 4.34
N ASP A 205 23.58 -3.88 3.26
CA ASP A 205 24.16 -3.35 2.04
C ASP A 205 23.43 -2.05 1.72
N GLU A 206 24.01 -0.94 2.14
CA GLU A 206 23.39 0.38 2.04
C GLU A 206 22.95 0.69 0.60
N THR A 207 23.80 0.40 -0.39
CA THR A 207 23.51 0.79 -1.78
C THR A 207 22.31 0.01 -2.33
N ARG A 208 22.27 -1.30 -2.09
CA ARG A 208 21.19 -2.17 -2.58
C ARG A 208 19.90 -1.96 -1.79
N ILE A 209 20.00 -1.86 -0.47
CA ILE A 209 18.83 -1.68 0.40
C ILE A 209 18.22 -0.30 0.19
N ASP A 210 19.00 0.77 0.21
CA ASP A 210 18.45 2.12 0.08
C ASP A 210 17.80 2.32 -1.30
N ARG A 211 18.40 1.81 -2.38
CA ARG A 211 17.78 1.82 -3.71
C ARG A 211 16.47 1.05 -3.75
N GLY A 212 16.46 -0.17 -3.20
CA GLY A 212 15.28 -1.03 -3.17
C GLY A 212 14.15 -0.42 -2.33
N MET A 213 14.48 0.11 -1.15
CA MET A 213 13.52 0.72 -0.23
C MET A 213 13.00 2.05 -0.75
N LEU A 214 13.85 2.90 -1.35
CA LEU A 214 13.40 4.13 -1.99
C LEU A 214 12.37 3.83 -3.09
N MET A 215 12.65 2.84 -3.95
CA MET A 215 11.69 2.40 -4.96
C MET A 215 10.41 1.85 -4.32
N ALA A 216 10.52 0.97 -3.31
CA ALA A 216 9.37 0.36 -2.64
C ALA A 216 8.45 1.40 -1.98
N ILE A 217 9.02 2.40 -1.30
CA ILE A 217 8.25 3.49 -0.70
C ILE A 217 7.49 4.24 -1.81
N THR A 218 8.15 4.60 -2.91
CA THR A 218 7.49 5.34 -3.99
C THR A 218 6.38 4.53 -4.68
N ILE A 219 6.63 3.25 -5.03
CA ILE A 219 5.67 2.45 -5.80
C ILE A 219 4.56 1.81 -4.97
N PHE A 220 4.70 1.75 -3.64
CA PHE A 220 3.65 1.23 -2.78
C PHE A 220 3.02 2.35 -1.95
N SER A 221 3.78 2.99 -1.07
CA SER A 221 3.24 4.01 -0.16
C SER A 221 2.78 5.26 -0.89
N GLU A 222 3.63 5.87 -1.71
CA GLU A 222 3.30 7.17 -2.31
C GLU A 222 2.27 7.05 -3.44
N ALA A 223 2.33 5.96 -4.20
CA ALA A 223 1.31 5.62 -5.18
C ALA A 223 -0.06 5.34 -4.52
N ALA A 224 -0.09 4.66 -3.36
CA ALA A 224 -1.33 4.46 -2.62
C ALA A 224 -1.86 5.77 -2.02
N ARG A 225 -0.98 6.68 -1.58
CA ARG A 225 -1.39 7.99 -1.03
C ARG A 225 -1.90 8.94 -2.10
N PHE A 226 -1.27 8.99 -3.28
CA PHE A 226 -1.48 10.06 -4.24
C PHE A 226 -1.74 9.58 -5.67
N GLY A 227 -2.92 9.91 -6.19
CA GLY A 227 -3.32 9.63 -7.57
C GLY A 227 -2.31 10.04 -8.65
N PRO A 228 -1.65 11.22 -8.58
CA PRO A 228 -0.68 11.63 -9.61
C PRO A 228 0.57 10.75 -9.64
N ILE A 229 1.06 10.28 -8.48
CA ILE A 229 2.22 9.37 -8.41
C ILE A 229 1.82 7.99 -8.95
N PHE A 230 0.65 7.49 -8.56
CA PHE A 230 0.08 6.28 -9.13
C PHE A 230 0.03 6.37 -10.67
N ASN A 231 -0.56 7.43 -11.22
CA ASN A 231 -0.70 7.64 -12.66
C ASN A 231 0.64 7.70 -13.38
N ARG A 232 1.68 8.29 -12.75
CA ARG A 232 3.04 8.33 -13.30
C ARG A 232 3.63 6.93 -13.46
N ILE A 233 3.52 6.11 -12.42
CA ILE A 233 4.08 4.74 -12.42
C ILE A 233 3.28 3.84 -13.34
N TYR A 234 1.95 3.86 -13.22
CA TYR A 234 1.04 3.14 -14.11
C TYR A 234 1.30 3.51 -15.59
N GLY A 235 1.43 4.81 -15.88
CA GLY A 235 1.71 5.30 -17.22
C GLY A 235 3.07 4.85 -17.75
N ASN A 236 4.12 4.88 -16.91
CA ASN A 236 5.44 4.38 -17.29
C ASN A 236 5.42 2.89 -17.61
N ILE A 237 4.72 2.06 -16.82
CA ILE A 237 4.58 0.62 -17.08
C ILE A 237 3.79 0.37 -18.37
N ASN A 238 2.64 1.06 -18.52
CA ASN A 238 1.74 0.87 -19.65
C ASN A 238 2.38 1.30 -20.99
N ALA A 239 3.00 2.48 -21.00
CA ALA A 239 3.62 3.06 -22.19
C ALA A 239 5.07 2.64 -22.39
N TRP A 240 5.62 1.82 -21.49
CA TRP A 240 7.03 1.39 -21.49
C TRP A 240 8.01 2.58 -21.55
N THR A 241 7.77 3.58 -20.70
CA THR A 241 8.63 4.75 -20.55
C THR A 241 9.30 4.76 -19.18
N THR A 242 10.33 5.60 -19.01
CA THR A 242 11.08 5.71 -17.76
C THR A 242 11.08 7.14 -17.26
N ASN A 243 9.91 7.77 -17.22
CA ASN A 243 9.88 9.14 -16.71
C ASN A 243 10.20 9.15 -15.21
N GLN A 244 10.95 10.16 -14.77
CA GLN A 244 11.31 10.32 -13.37
C GLN A 244 10.12 10.72 -12.50
N LEU A 245 10.24 10.60 -11.17
CA LEU A 245 9.25 11.13 -10.22
C LEU A 245 8.96 12.63 -10.45
N SER A 246 9.99 13.45 -10.70
CA SER A 246 9.92 14.92 -10.81
C SER A 246 9.70 15.66 -9.49
N VAL A 247 10.04 16.95 -9.50
CA VAL A 247 10.02 17.84 -8.33
C VAL A 247 8.60 18.02 -7.78
N ASP A 248 7.61 18.17 -8.66
CA ASP A 248 6.23 18.43 -8.26
C ASP A 248 5.64 17.28 -7.42
N TYR A 249 5.95 16.04 -7.78
CA TYR A 249 5.48 14.86 -7.04
C TYR A 249 6.25 14.66 -5.74
N ARG A 250 7.56 14.92 -5.72
CA ARG A 250 8.34 14.94 -4.48
C ARG A 250 7.78 15.96 -3.48
N ASP A 251 7.45 17.17 -3.96
CA ASP A 251 6.90 18.22 -3.10
C ASP A 251 5.54 17.82 -2.53
N MET A 252 4.72 17.11 -3.30
CA MET A 252 3.45 16.54 -2.84
C MET A 252 3.64 15.52 -1.72
N GLU A 253 4.59 14.59 -1.84
CA GLU A 253 4.92 13.62 -0.77
C GLU A 253 5.27 14.32 0.54
N ASN A 254 6.07 15.40 0.47
CA ASN A 254 6.47 16.17 1.64
C ASN A 254 5.29 16.90 2.33
N GLN A 255 4.15 17.07 1.66
CA GLN A 255 2.98 17.74 2.22
C GLN A 255 1.95 16.77 2.83
N TRP A 256 2.14 15.45 2.77
CA TRP A 256 1.09 14.49 3.15
C TRP A 256 0.54 14.67 4.58
N GLY A 257 1.41 14.87 5.58
CA GLY A 257 0.97 15.15 6.96
C GLY A 257 0.27 16.49 7.10
N ARG A 258 0.81 17.55 6.48
CA ARG A 258 0.16 18.88 6.46
C ARG A 258 -1.21 18.84 5.77
N LEU A 259 -1.34 18.04 4.72
CA LEU A 259 -2.59 17.80 4.03
C LEU A 259 -3.59 17.05 4.91
N SER A 260 -3.13 16.04 5.67
CA SER A 260 -3.97 15.31 6.62
C SER A 260 -4.50 16.25 7.72
N GLN A 261 -3.66 17.15 8.25
CA GLN A 261 -4.04 18.18 9.22
C GLN A 261 -4.99 19.24 8.62
N ALA A 262 -4.76 19.68 7.39
CA ALA A 262 -5.65 20.63 6.71
C ALA A 262 -7.02 20.00 6.43
N ALA A 263 -7.04 18.73 6.00
CA ALA A 263 -8.27 17.97 5.81
C ALA A 263 -9.06 17.83 7.12
N HIS A 264 -8.36 17.64 8.24
CA HIS A 264 -8.96 17.68 9.55
C HIS A 264 -9.62 19.05 9.85
N ALA A 265 -8.90 20.15 9.65
CA ALA A 265 -9.44 21.49 9.83
C ALA A 265 -10.68 21.75 8.95
N TRP A 266 -10.67 21.33 7.69
CA TRP A 266 -11.82 21.46 6.79
C TRP A 266 -13.05 20.69 7.28
N ARG A 267 -12.88 19.49 7.87
CA ARG A 267 -13.99 18.73 8.47
C ARG A 267 -14.63 19.47 9.64
N GLN A 268 -13.85 20.26 10.36
CA GLN A 268 -14.34 21.10 11.47
C GLN A 268 -14.85 22.48 11.02
N GLY A 269 -14.92 22.75 9.71
CA GLY A 269 -15.31 24.05 9.17
C GLY A 269 -14.29 25.16 9.42
N ARG A 270 -13.03 24.81 9.71
CA ARG A 270 -11.94 25.77 9.94
C ARG A 270 -11.17 26.03 8.65
N ALA A 271 -10.70 27.26 8.49
CA ALA A 271 -9.86 27.65 7.36
C ALA A 271 -8.45 27.02 7.49
N ALA A 272 -8.01 26.34 6.43
CA ALA A 272 -6.66 25.83 6.27
C ALA A 272 -6.30 25.76 4.79
N SER A 273 -5.00 25.80 4.46
CA SER A 273 -4.51 25.72 3.09
C SER A 273 -3.17 24.98 3.02
N VAL A 274 -2.98 24.19 1.96
CA VAL A 274 -1.74 23.46 1.66
C VAL A 274 -1.37 23.68 0.20
N ARG A 275 -0.08 23.82 -0.11
CA ARG A 275 0.39 23.97 -1.49
C ARG A 275 0.75 22.61 -2.08
N LEU A 276 0.03 22.18 -3.12
CA LEU A 276 0.25 20.90 -3.82
C LEU A 276 0.47 21.13 -5.31
N ILE A 277 1.60 20.67 -5.86
CA ILE A 277 1.93 20.77 -7.30
C ILE A 277 1.70 22.21 -7.81
N GLY A 278 2.24 23.19 -7.07
CA GLY A 278 2.10 24.62 -7.39
C GLY A 278 0.72 25.26 -7.15
N ASN A 279 -0.31 24.50 -6.74
CA ASN A 279 -1.66 24.99 -6.46
C ASN A 279 -1.90 25.16 -4.96
N ASN A 280 -2.65 26.19 -4.56
CA ASN A 280 -3.19 26.26 -3.20
C ASN A 280 -4.46 25.41 -3.10
N VAL A 281 -4.49 24.52 -2.14
CA VAL A 281 -5.63 23.64 -1.86
C VAL A 281 -6.21 24.03 -0.50
N SER A 282 -7.45 24.49 -0.51
CA SER A 282 -8.16 25.05 0.66
C SER A 282 -9.45 24.31 1.01
N SER A 283 -9.77 23.24 0.28
CA SER A 283 -10.99 22.46 0.46
C SER A 283 -10.83 21.05 -0.10
N PHE A 284 -11.75 20.14 0.26
CA PHE A 284 -11.84 18.83 -0.36
C PHE A 284 -12.13 18.90 -1.87
N ASP A 285 -12.90 19.89 -2.32
CA ASP A 285 -13.19 20.09 -3.74
C ASP A 285 -11.94 20.49 -4.53
N ASP A 286 -11.15 21.42 -4.01
CA ASP A 286 -9.87 21.82 -4.61
C ASP A 286 -8.90 20.64 -4.65
N LEU A 287 -8.84 19.86 -3.56
CA LEU A 287 -7.98 18.70 -3.46
C LEU A 287 -8.31 17.69 -4.56
N ARG A 288 -9.59 17.35 -4.73
CA ARG A 288 -10.04 16.43 -5.80
C ARG A 288 -9.67 16.96 -7.19
N ARG A 289 -9.74 18.26 -7.44
CA ARG A 289 -9.33 18.85 -8.73
C ARG A 289 -7.83 18.73 -8.98
N VAL A 290 -7.00 18.86 -7.94
CA VAL A 290 -5.53 18.87 -8.07
C VAL A 290 -4.96 17.45 -8.17
N VAL A 291 -5.40 16.53 -7.31
CA VAL A 291 -4.78 15.19 -7.23
C VAL A 291 -5.68 14.07 -7.74
N GLY A 292 -6.97 14.31 -7.99
CA GLY A 292 -7.94 13.29 -8.42
C GLY A 292 -8.33 12.31 -7.31
N PHE A 293 -7.32 11.70 -6.66
CA PHE A 293 -7.46 10.80 -5.54
C PHE A 293 -6.37 11.05 -4.48
N VAL A 294 -6.73 10.92 -3.20
CA VAL A 294 -5.78 10.89 -2.09
C VAL A 294 -6.26 10.04 -0.91
N GLU A 295 -5.33 9.31 -0.29
CA GLU A 295 -5.53 8.63 0.98
C GLU A 295 -4.75 9.34 2.09
N LEU A 296 -5.46 9.81 3.13
CA LEU A 296 -4.93 10.61 4.23
C LEU A 296 -4.60 9.75 5.45
N HIS A 297 -3.74 10.27 6.35
CA HIS A 297 -3.42 9.61 7.61
C HIS A 297 -4.65 9.59 8.53
N GLY A 298 -5.19 8.41 8.80
CA GLY A 298 -6.47 8.21 9.47
C GLY A 298 -6.54 8.86 10.85
N SER A 299 -5.47 8.76 11.66
CA SER A 299 -5.46 9.40 12.98
C SER A 299 -5.19 10.90 12.96
N GLU A 300 -4.59 11.47 11.90
CA GLU A 300 -4.38 12.92 11.81
C GLU A 300 -5.58 13.63 11.17
N ALA A 301 -6.27 12.95 10.25
CA ALA A 301 -7.30 13.56 9.43
C ALA A 301 -8.70 13.53 10.09
N LEU A 302 -8.93 12.69 11.11
CA LEU A 302 -10.21 12.60 11.84
C LEU A 302 -10.29 13.40 13.14
N LEU A 303 -9.17 13.54 13.85
CA LEU A 303 -9.10 14.12 15.21
C LEU A 303 -9.11 15.63 15.22
#